data_AF-A0A9X8VCJ7-F1
#
_entry.id   AF-A0A9X8VCJ7-F1
#
_cell.length_a   1.000
_cell.length_b   1.000
_cell.length_c   1.000
_cell.angle_alpha   90.00
_cell.angle_beta   90.00
_cell.angle_gamma   90.00
#
_symmetry.space_group_name_H-M   'P 1'
#
loop_
_entity.id
_entity.type
_entity.pdbx_description
1 polymer ?
#
loop_
_entity_poly.entity_id
_entity_poly.type
_entity_poly.pdbx_seq_one_letter_code
_entity_poly.pdbx_strand_id
1 'polypeptide(L)'
;MNKVKSLSQQNLSLLLAIYIGIFLNLSVFYRRFDSLAHGIQGIKLISAVTEVIAIVLFTFFIMRLVSLGGRLFYRIVASLLVLISVAASYYMTFFNVVIGYGIVVSVMTTDIDLSKEVVGLHFVLWMVALSALPLLLIWKNNLRYTLIEQLKTPGHRIKPLLVLLAVVALVWLPLRMLDDEQSVQEKLSNVDLPSYGGVVAHSYLPSNWLSALGLFAYTRYDESQDQSTMFDPGKHFTYVPPADI
;
A
#
# COMPACT_ATOMS: atom_id res chain seq x y z
N MET A 1 26.23 -24.14 3.75
CA MET A 1 26.09 -23.08 2.72
C MET A 1 24.77 -22.34 2.91
N ASN A 2 24.81 -21.11 3.42
CA ASN A 2 23.61 -20.35 3.81
C ASN A 2 22.89 -19.77 2.58
N LYS A 3 21.90 -20.49 2.01
CA LYS A 3 21.07 -20.02 0.88
C LYS A 3 20.42 -18.65 1.13
N VAL A 4 20.12 -18.32 2.39
CA VAL A 4 19.55 -17.01 2.78
C VAL A 4 20.53 -15.85 2.56
N LYS A 5 21.84 -16.07 2.71
CA LYS A 5 22.87 -15.02 2.53
C LYS A 5 23.18 -14.72 1.05
N SER A 6 22.81 -15.62 0.13
CA SER A 6 23.11 -15.53 -1.30
C SER A 6 21.92 -15.14 -2.18
N LEU A 7 20.73 -14.93 -1.60
CA LEU A 7 19.55 -14.47 -2.34
C LEU A 7 19.83 -13.09 -2.97
N SER A 8 19.61 -12.98 -4.28
CA SER A 8 19.70 -11.69 -4.98
C SER A 8 18.67 -10.71 -4.42
N GLN A 9 18.95 -9.41 -4.52
CA GLN A 9 18.01 -8.38 -4.07
C GLN A 9 16.64 -8.54 -4.77
N GLN A 10 16.63 -8.88 -6.06
CA GLN A 10 15.40 -9.11 -6.82
C GLN A 10 14.56 -10.27 -6.26
N ASN A 11 15.19 -11.40 -5.92
CA ASN A 11 14.48 -12.55 -5.35
C ASN A 11 13.96 -12.25 -3.94
N LEU A 12 14.71 -11.47 -3.16
CA LEU A 12 14.24 -11.00 -1.86
C LEU A 12 13.03 -10.07 -2.01
N SER A 13 13.07 -9.11 -2.93
CA SER A 13 11.93 -8.23 -3.21
C SER A 13 10.72 -9.02 -3.69
N LEU A 14 10.90 -10.04 -4.51
CA LEU A 14 9.81 -10.91 -4.95
C LEU A 14 9.22 -11.72 -3.79
N LEU A 15 10.06 -12.28 -2.92
CA LEU A 15 9.62 -13.01 -1.74
C LEU A 15 8.82 -12.12 -0.78
N LEU A 16 9.29 -10.90 -0.53
CA LEU A 16 8.58 -9.92 0.28
C LEU A 16 7.28 -9.46 -0.39
N ALA A 17 7.27 -9.34 -1.72
CA ALA A 17 6.08 -8.98 -2.47
C ALA A 17 5.00 -10.07 -2.43
N ILE A 18 5.38 -11.34 -2.49
CA ILE A 18 4.47 -12.47 -2.28
C ILE A 18 3.96 -12.47 -0.83
N TYR A 19 4.84 -12.23 0.14
CA TYR A 19 4.46 -12.19 1.53
C TYR A 19 3.44 -11.08 1.84
N ILE A 20 3.74 -9.84 1.44
CA ILE A 20 2.81 -8.71 1.68
C ILE A 20 1.58 -8.82 0.78
N GLY A 21 1.79 -9.05 -0.52
CA GLY A 21 0.73 -9.03 -1.53
C GLY A 21 -0.26 -10.18 -1.38
N ILE A 22 0.18 -11.36 -0.98
CA ILE A 22 -0.69 -12.54 -0.82
C ILE A 22 -0.98 -12.80 0.66
N PHE A 23 0.04 -13.12 1.45
CA PHE A 23 -0.15 -13.66 2.79
C PHE A 23 -0.81 -12.67 3.75
N LEU A 24 -0.39 -11.40 3.74
CA LEU A 24 -1.01 -10.37 4.59
C LEU A 24 -2.41 -9.93 4.12
N ASN A 25 -2.75 -10.16 2.85
CA ASN A 25 -4.05 -9.79 2.27
C ASN A 25 -5.07 -10.95 2.28
N LEU A 26 -4.74 -12.11 2.85
CA LEU A 26 -5.58 -13.30 2.76
C LEU A 26 -7.01 -13.08 3.30
N SER A 27 -7.15 -12.33 4.40
CA SER A 27 -8.46 -11.98 4.97
C SER A 27 -9.28 -11.07 4.04
N VAL A 28 -8.63 -10.15 3.34
CA VAL A 28 -9.28 -9.27 2.35
C VAL A 28 -9.74 -10.07 1.15
N PHE A 29 -8.91 -10.96 0.63
CA PHE A 29 -9.28 -11.85 -0.48
C PHE A 29 -10.46 -12.74 -0.13
N TYR A 30 -10.47 -13.32 1.08
CA TYR A 30 -11.57 -14.15 1.53
C TYR A 30 -12.90 -13.39 1.48
N ARG A 31 -12.95 -12.17 2.03
CA ARG A 31 -14.16 -11.33 1.98
C ARG A 31 -14.54 -10.89 0.57
N ARG A 32 -13.56 -10.49 -0.23
CA ARG A 32 -13.79 -9.97 -1.59
C ARG A 32 -14.26 -11.07 -2.54
N PHE A 33 -13.76 -12.29 -2.37
CA PHE A 33 -14.10 -13.43 -3.20
C PHE A 33 -15.19 -14.33 -2.61
N ASP A 34 -15.78 -13.99 -1.45
CA ASP A 34 -16.94 -14.71 -0.91
C ASP A 34 -18.14 -14.68 -1.88
N SER A 35 -18.22 -13.62 -2.70
CA SER A 35 -19.19 -13.49 -3.80
C SER A 35 -18.94 -14.44 -4.99
N LEU A 36 -17.77 -15.09 -5.09
CA LEU A 36 -17.51 -16.15 -6.08
C LEU A 36 -18.13 -17.50 -5.66
N ALA A 37 -18.40 -17.72 -4.37
CA ALA A 37 -18.97 -18.98 -3.88
C ALA A 37 -20.43 -19.20 -4.35
N HIS A 38 -21.12 -18.11 -4.72
CA HIS A 38 -22.52 -18.13 -5.17
C HIS A 38 -22.68 -18.33 -6.69
N GLY A 39 -21.59 -18.55 -7.42
CA GLY A 39 -21.62 -18.88 -8.85
C GLY A 39 -20.28 -18.59 -9.53
N ILE A 40 -19.65 -19.63 -10.09
CA ILE A 40 -18.39 -19.50 -10.83
C ILE A 40 -18.68 -18.92 -12.21
N GLN A 41 -18.75 -17.59 -12.29
CA GLN A 41 -18.62 -16.88 -13.56
C GLN A 41 -17.13 -16.77 -13.89
N GLY A 42 -16.68 -17.33 -15.02
CA GLY A 42 -15.26 -17.34 -15.40
C GLY A 42 -14.60 -15.96 -15.37
N ILE A 43 -15.37 -14.90 -15.66
CA ILE A 43 -14.93 -13.49 -15.61
C ILE A 43 -14.55 -13.07 -14.17
N LYS A 44 -15.30 -13.51 -13.15
CA LYS A 44 -14.99 -13.21 -11.74
C LYS A 44 -13.69 -13.89 -11.29
N LEU A 45 -13.43 -15.10 -11.78
CA LEU A 45 -12.19 -15.82 -11.47
C LEU A 45 -10.98 -15.13 -12.12
N ILE A 46 -11.11 -14.71 -13.38
CA ILE A 46 -10.07 -13.96 -14.09
C ILE A 46 -9.78 -12.63 -13.37
N SER A 47 -10.83 -11.93 -12.94
CA SER A 47 -10.72 -10.70 -12.15
C SER A 47 -9.96 -10.94 -10.84
N ALA A 48 -10.34 -11.97 -10.07
CA ALA A 48 -9.68 -12.35 -8.83
C ALA A 48 -8.17 -12.64 -9.01
N VAL A 49 -7.83 -13.45 -10.01
CA VAL A 49 -6.43 -13.77 -10.32
C VAL A 49 -5.66 -12.51 -10.74
N THR A 50 -6.30 -11.64 -11.52
CA THR A 50 -5.71 -10.38 -11.96
C THR A 50 -5.40 -9.45 -10.79
N GLU A 51 -6.33 -9.32 -9.83
CA GLU A 51 -6.11 -8.52 -8.61
C GLU A 51 -4.92 -9.04 -7.78
N VAL A 52 -4.84 -10.37 -7.58
CA VAL A 52 -3.73 -11.00 -6.83
C VAL A 52 -2.38 -10.77 -7.54
N ILE A 53 -2.33 -10.94 -8.86
CA ILE A 53 -1.12 -10.70 -9.63
C ILE A 53 -0.74 -9.21 -9.58
N ALA A 54 -1.72 -8.32 -9.75
CA ALA A 54 -1.51 -6.88 -9.74
C ALA A 54 -0.91 -6.41 -8.42
N ILE A 55 -1.41 -6.88 -7.26
CA ILE A 55 -0.89 -6.45 -5.97
C ILE A 55 0.52 -6.98 -5.68
N VAL A 56 0.82 -8.22 -6.09
CA VAL A 56 2.18 -8.80 -5.96
C VAL A 56 3.16 -8.03 -6.84
N LEU A 57 2.81 -7.77 -8.09
CA LEU A 57 3.63 -7.02 -9.03
C LEU A 57 3.83 -5.56 -8.57
N PHE A 58 2.78 -4.91 -8.09
CA PHE A 58 2.85 -3.57 -7.51
C PHE A 58 3.78 -3.53 -6.29
N THR A 59 3.64 -4.49 -5.36
CA THR A 59 4.50 -4.56 -4.19
C THR A 59 5.97 -4.81 -4.58
N PHE A 60 6.20 -5.69 -5.55
CA PHE A 60 7.53 -5.93 -6.11
C PHE A 60 8.11 -4.65 -6.73
N PHE A 61 7.31 -3.90 -7.49
CA PHE A 61 7.69 -2.61 -8.07
C PHE A 61 8.12 -1.62 -6.99
N ILE A 62 7.33 -1.42 -5.92
CA ILE A 62 7.68 -0.55 -4.80
C ILE A 62 8.98 -0.99 -4.14
N MET A 63 9.15 -2.28 -3.83
CA MET A 63 10.39 -2.79 -3.25
C MET A 63 11.61 -2.53 -4.14
N ARG A 64 11.44 -2.65 -5.46
CA ARG A 64 12.51 -2.35 -6.42
C ARG A 64 12.82 -0.86 -6.50
N LEU A 65 11.83 0.02 -6.43
CA LEU A 65 12.05 1.47 -6.34
C LEU A 65 12.81 1.84 -5.07
N VAL A 66 12.43 1.28 -3.91
CA VAL A 66 13.13 1.50 -2.65
C VAL A 66 14.60 1.09 -2.73
N SER A 67 14.92 0.07 -3.53
CA SER A 67 16.31 -0.40 -3.71
C SER A 67 17.21 0.57 -4.51
N LEU A 68 16.66 1.64 -5.08
CA LEU A 68 17.42 2.75 -5.65
C LEU A 68 18.20 3.53 -4.58
N GLY A 69 17.67 3.61 -3.35
CA GLY A 69 18.32 4.32 -2.25
C GLY A 69 19.55 3.62 -1.66
N GLY A 70 19.94 2.46 -2.20
CA GLY A 70 21.07 1.67 -1.74
C GLY A 70 20.72 0.72 -0.59
N ARG A 71 21.74 0.05 -0.04
CA ARG A 71 21.55 -1.11 0.86
C ARG A 71 20.96 -0.75 2.21
N LEU A 72 21.47 0.30 2.87
CA LEU A 72 21.00 0.70 4.20
C LEU A 72 19.57 1.26 4.13
N PHE A 73 19.33 2.18 3.20
CA PHE A 73 18.01 2.75 2.96
C PHE A 73 16.99 1.65 2.67
N TYR A 74 17.33 0.69 1.80
CA TYR A 74 16.45 -0.44 1.52
C TYR A 74 16.10 -1.24 2.78
N ARG A 75 17.08 -1.53 3.66
CA ARG A 75 16.79 -2.28 4.90
C ARG A 75 15.82 -1.55 5.80
N ILE A 76 16.01 -0.25 6.00
CA ILE A 76 15.18 0.57 6.88
C ILE A 76 13.76 0.67 6.29
N VAL A 77 13.65 1.09 5.04
CA VAL A 77 12.35 1.33 4.40
C VAL A 77 11.60 0.02 4.15
N ALA A 78 12.25 -1.06 3.75
CA ALA A 78 11.58 -2.36 3.59
C ALA A 78 11.12 -2.92 4.94
N SER A 79 11.89 -2.73 6.02
CA SER A 79 11.46 -3.12 7.37
C SER A 79 10.23 -2.31 7.80
N LEU A 80 10.24 -0.99 7.57
CA LEU A 80 9.11 -0.12 7.88
C LEU A 80 7.87 -0.51 7.08
N LEU A 81 8.01 -0.76 5.77
CA LEU A 81 6.92 -1.18 4.88
C LEU A 81 6.31 -2.51 5.36
N VAL A 82 7.13 -3.48 5.74
CA VAL A 82 6.67 -4.74 6.33
C VAL A 82 5.93 -4.50 7.65
N LEU A 83 6.51 -3.72 8.57
CA LEU A 83 5.92 -3.47 9.89
C LEU A 83 4.56 -2.75 9.78
N ILE A 84 4.47 -1.71 8.97
CA ILE A 84 3.21 -1.00 8.72
C ILE A 84 2.20 -1.94 8.05
N SER A 85 2.63 -2.78 7.10
CA SER A 85 1.73 -3.72 6.43
C SER A 85 1.23 -4.82 7.38
N VAL A 86 2.06 -5.31 8.31
CA VAL A 86 1.65 -6.29 9.33
C VAL A 86 0.69 -5.65 10.35
N ALA A 87 0.95 -4.40 10.76
CA ALA A 87 0.03 -3.68 11.62
C ALA A 87 -1.32 -3.48 10.90
N ALA A 88 -1.29 -2.99 9.67
CA ALA A 88 -2.48 -2.79 8.85
C ALA A 88 -3.24 -4.10 8.57
N SER A 89 -2.56 -5.24 8.39
CA SER A 89 -3.22 -6.54 8.21
C SER A 89 -3.96 -7.01 9.46
N TYR A 90 -3.49 -6.64 10.66
CA TYR A 90 -4.21 -6.89 11.91
C TYR A 90 -5.56 -6.17 11.91
N TYR A 91 -5.55 -4.86 11.62
CA TYR A 91 -6.76 -4.05 11.52
C TYR A 91 -7.73 -4.60 10.47
N MET A 92 -7.20 -4.98 9.30
CA MET A 92 -8.02 -5.58 8.24
C MET A 92 -8.63 -6.91 8.64
N THR A 93 -7.92 -7.75 9.39
CA THR A 93 -8.37 -9.11 9.71
C THR A 93 -9.37 -9.14 10.86
N PHE A 94 -9.11 -8.41 11.94
CA PHE A 94 -9.94 -8.46 13.14
C PHE A 94 -11.09 -7.45 13.14
N PHE A 95 -10.90 -6.28 12.55
CA PHE A 95 -11.91 -5.21 12.55
C PHE A 95 -12.65 -5.10 11.20
N ASN A 96 -12.26 -5.88 10.20
CA ASN A 96 -12.82 -5.82 8.84
C ASN A 96 -12.74 -4.44 8.19
N VAL A 97 -11.76 -3.63 8.57
CA VAL A 97 -11.62 -2.25 8.10
C VAL A 97 -10.65 -2.17 6.93
N VAL A 98 -10.97 -1.31 5.96
CA VAL A 98 -10.06 -0.90 4.89
C VAL A 98 -9.25 0.32 5.34
N ILE A 99 -7.92 0.28 5.21
CA ILE A 99 -7.05 1.38 5.63
C ILE A 99 -7.13 2.53 4.64
N GLY A 100 -8.11 3.40 4.87
CA GLY A 100 -8.31 4.64 4.12
C GLY A 100 -7.74 5.89 4.81
N TYR A 101 -8.00 7.05 4.21
CA TYR A 101 -7.54 8.36 4.69
C TYR A 101 -7.85 8.61 6.17
N GLY A 102 -9.09 8.36 6.60
CA GLY A 102 -9.52 8.65 7.98
C GLY A 102 -8.68 7.94 9.05
N ILE A 103 -8.33 6.67 8.82
CA ILE A 103 -7.53 5.89 9.77
C ILE A 103 -6.10 6.40 9.82
N VAL A 104 -5.52 6.76 8.67
CA VAL A 104 -4.20 7.37 8.62
C VAL A 104 -4.19 8.71 9.35
N VAL A 105 -5.22 9.54 9.18
CA VAL A 105 -5.36 10.80 9.93
C VAL A 105 -5.41 10.52 11.43
N SER A 106 -6.28 9.62 11.90
CA SER A 106 -6.39 9.29 13.32
C SER A 106 -5.07 8.79 13.92
N VAL A 107 -4.30 7.97 13.18
CA VAL A 107 -2.97 7.52 13.62
C VAL A 107 -1.97 8.68 13.65
N MET A 108 -1.99 9.58 12.65
CA MET A 108 -1.09 10.74 12.59
C MET A 108 -1.39 11.80 13.63
N THR A 109 -2.66 12.00 13.98
CA THR A 109 -3.09 12.91 15.06
C THR A 109 -3.01 12.27 16.44
N THR A 110 -2.53 11.02 16.53
CA THR A 110 -2.42 10.25 17.77
C THR A 110 -3.73 10.22 18.54
N ASP A 111 -4.80 9.74 17.89
CA ASP A 111 -6.05 9.47 18.59
C ASP A 111 -5.84 8.32 19.58
N ILE A 112 -5.74 8.68 20.86
CA ILE A 112 -5.34 7.80 21.97
C ILE A 112 -6.42 6.75 22.25
N ASP A 113 -7.68 7.09 22.02
CA ASP A 113 -8.80 6.21 22.35
C ASP A 113 -8.87 5.05 21.35
N LEU A 114 -8.74 5.33 20.06
CA LEU A 114 -8.63 4.31 19.02
C LEU A 114 -7.39 3.42 19.20
N SER A 115 -6.27 4.02 19.61
CA SER A 115 -5.01 3.30 19.76
C SER A 115 -5.00 2.37 20.99
N LYS A 116 -5.61 2.76 22.11
CA LYS A 116 -5.63 1.96 23.33
C LYS A 116 -6.55 0.74 23.24
N GLU A 117 -7.67 0.85 22.55
CA GLU A 117 -8.61 -0.26 22.38
C GLU A 117 -8.05 -1.36 21.47
N VAL A 118 -7.16 -0.99 20.54
CA VAL A 118 -6.64 -1.92 19.54
C VAL A 118 -5.26 -2.48 19.92
N VAL A 119 -4.44 -1.72 20.66
CA VAL A 119 -3.09 -2.16 21.07
C VAL A 119 -3.17 -3.03 22.32
N GLY A 120 -3.53 -4.29 22.13
CA GLY A 120 -3.52 -5.35 23.15
C GLY A 120 -2.40 -6.38 22.98
N LEU A 121 -2.40 -7.41 23.83
CA LEU A 121 -1.46 -8.54 23.73
C LEU A 121 -1.54 -9.24 22.37
N HIS A 122 -2.76 -9.40 21.83
CA HIS A 122 -2.99 -10.02 20.52
C HIS A 122 -2.31 -9.24 19.40
N PHE A 123 -2.35 -7.91 19.44
CA PHE A 123 -1.66 -7.06 18.46
C PHE A 123 -0.14 -7.26 18.53
N VAL A 124 0.44 -7.28 19.74
CA VAL A 124 1.88 -7.49 19.92
C VAL A 124 2.31 -8.87 19.43
N LEU A 125 1.56 -9.92 19.78
CA LEU A 125 1.83 -11.28 19.31
C LEU A 125 1.75 -11.38 17.79
N TRP A 126 0.74 -10.76 17.17
CA TRP A 126 0.59 -10.69 15.71
C TRP A 126 1.78 -9.99 15.06
N MET A 127 2.15 -8.81 15.58
CA MET A 127 3.28 -8.03 15.10
C MET A 127 4.57 -8.84 15.18
N VAL A 128 4.88 -9.47 16.31
CA VAL A 128 6.11 -10.26 16.46
C VAL A 128 6.10 -11.49 15.57
N ALA A 129 5.02 -12.28 15.60
CA ALA A 129 4.95 -13.54 14.85
C ALA A 129 5.06 -13.33 13.34
N LEU A 130 4.37 -12.32 12.81
CA LEU A 130 4.33 -12.07 11.36
C LEU A 130 5.52 -11.25 10.88
N SER A 131 6.02 -10.28 11.64
CA SER A 131 7.18 -9.49 11.19
C SER A 131 8.53 -10.18 11.38
N ALA A 132 8.66 -11.14 12.30
CA ALA A 132 9.95 -11.76 12.61
C ALA A 132 10.61 -12.40 11.37
N LEU A 133 9.87 -13.22 10.61
CA LEU A 133 10.41 -13.88 9.41
C LEU A 133 10.88 -12.88 8.33
N PRO A 134 10.03 -11.95 7.83
CA PRO A 134 10.45 -11.00 6.79
C PRO A 134 11.58 -10.07 7.27
N LEU A 135 11.59 -9.65 8.54
CA LEU A 135 12.69 -8.85 9.09
C LEU A 135 13.99 -9.65 9.12
N LEU A 136 13.96 -10.91 9.58
CA LEU A 136 15.15 -11.77 9.55
C LEU A 136 15.68 -11.95 8.12
N LEU A 137 14.80 -12.08 7.12
CA LEU A 137 15.18 -12.19 5.71
C LEU A 137 15.84 -10.91 5.19
N ILE A 138 15.31 -9.73 5.55
CA ILE A 138 15.87 -8.43 5.15
C ILE A 138 17.26 -8.22 5.76
N TRP A 139 17.41 -8.48 7.06
CA TRP A 139 18.64 -8.17 7.81
C TRP A 139 19.74 -9.21 7.64
N LYS A 140 19.42 -10.49 7.47
CA LYS A 140 20.43 -11.54 7.22
C LYS A 140 20.94 -11.56 5.77
N ASN A 141 20.28 -10.89 4.84
CA ASN A 141 20.68 -10.86 3.44
C ASN A 141 21.74 -9.79 3.17
N ASN A 142 22.76 -10.12 2.37
CA ASN A 142 23.84 -9.20 1.98
C ASN A 142 23.43 -8.16 0.91
N LEU A 143 22.19 -8.23 0.41
CA LEU A 143 21.57 -7.31 -0.57
C LEU A 143 22.46 -7.04 -1.79
N ARG A 144 22.95 -8.11 -2.43
CA ARG A 144 23.77 -8.01 -3.65
C ARG A 144 22.89 -7.66 -4.85
N TYR A 145 23.42 -6.81 -5.74
CA TYR A 145 22.76 -6.37 -6.98
C TYR A 145 21.51 -5.53 -6.71
N THR A 146 21.67 -4.47 -5.89
CA THR A 146 20.63 -3.44 -5.77
C THR A 146 20.35 -2.77 -7.12
N LEU A 147 19.18 -2.16 -7.29
CA LEU A 147 18.83 -1.54 -8.57
C LEU A 147 19.82 -0.43 -8.93
N ILE A 148 20.30 0.33 -7.94
CA ILE A 148 21.35 1.33 -8.16
C ILE A 148 22.69 0.72 -8.60
N GLU A 149 23.10 -0.44 -8.05
CA GLU A 149 24.30 -1.15 -8.49
C GLU A 149 24.13 -1.68 -9.93
N GLN A 150 22.95 -2.19 -10.27
CA GLN A 150 22.63 -2.67 -11.62
C GLN A 150 22.61 -1.52 -12.65
N LEU A 151 22.08 -0.35 -12.28
CA LEU A 151 22.08 0.84 -13.13
C LEU A 151 23.50 1.44 -13.31
N LYS A 152 24.36 1.35 -12.30
CA LYS A 152 25.75 1.82 -12.40
C LYS A 152 26.61 0.89 -13.26
N THR A 153 26.37 -0.42 -13.21
CA THR A 153 27.15 -1.43 -13.93
C THR A 153 26.89 -1.37 -15.45
N PRO A 154 27.91 -1.08 -16.29
CA PRO A 154 27.75 -1.09 -17.75
C PRO A 154 27.34 -2.49 -18.26
N GLY A 155 26.44 -2.54 -19.24
CA GLY A 155 25.89 -3.79 -19.82
C GLY A 155 24.70 -4.40 -19.07
N HIS A 156 24.43 -4.00 -17.82
CA HIS A 156 23.31 -4.53 -17.01
C HIS A 156 22.18 -3.52 -16.77
N ARG A 157 22.27 -2.32 -17.36
CA ARG A 157 21.35 -1.19 -17.09
C ARG A 157 19.95 -1.37 -17.67
N ILE A 158 19.88 -1.94 -18.87
CA ILE A 158 18.65 -2.02 -19.66
C ILE A 158 17.70 -3.07 -19.07
N LYS A 159 18.23 -4.23 -18.65
CA LYS A 159 17.44 -5.34 -18.09
C LYS A 159 16.54 -4.92 -16.91
N PRO A 160 17.02 -4.30 -15.83
CA PRO A 160 16.17 -3.91 -14.70
C PRO A 160 15.15 -2.83 -15.08
N LEU A 161 15.48 -1.93 -16.00
CA LEU A 161 14.54 -0.93 -16.50
C LEU A 161 13.43 -1.57 -17.32
N LEU A 162 13.77 -2.49 -18.24
CA LEU A 162 12.77 -3.25 -19.00
C LEU A 162 11.88 -4.09 -18.09
N VAL A 163 12.43 -4.73 -17.05
CA VAL A 163 11.63 -5.46 -16.07
C VAL A 163 10.67 -4.52 -15.33
N LEU A 164 11.12 -3.34 -14.90
CA LEU A 164 10.22 -2.37 -14.25
C LEU A 164 9.12 -1.88 -15.19
N LEU A 165 9.44 -1.56 -16.44
CA LEU A 165 8.45 -1.16 -17.44
C LEU A 165 7.45 -2.28 -17.74
N ALA A 166 7.93 -3.52 -17.86
CA ALA A 166 7.07 -4.68 -18.05
C ALA A 166 6.13 -4.87 -16.84
N VAL A 167 6.62 -4.69 -15.62
CA VAL A 167 5.79 -4.75 -14.40
C VAL A 167 4.71 -3.67 -14.42
N VAL A 168 5.05 -2.43 -14.78
CA VAL A 168 4.04 -1.35 -14.89
C VAL A 168 2.99 -1.70 -15.94
N ALA A 169 3.39 -2.18 -17.11
CA ALA A 169 2.47 -2.59 -18.17
C ALA A 169 1.57 -3.75 -17.73
N LEU A 170 2.13 -4.77 -17.04
CA LEU A 170 1.40 -5.94 -16.55
C LEU A 170 0.44 -5.63 -15.38
N VAL A 171 0.66 -4.56 -14.64
CA VAL A 171 -0.28 -4.09 -13.63
C VAL A 171 -1.36 -3.23 -14.27
N TRP A 172 -0.96 -2.27 -15.10
CA TRP A 172 -1.86 -1.27 -15.66
C TRP A 172 -2.82 -1.84 -16.72
N LEU A 173 -2.31 -2.63 -17.67
CA LEU A 173 -3.11 -3.11 -18.80
C LEU A 173 -4.28 -4.00 -18.35
N PRO A 174 -4.09 -5.03 -17.51
CA PRO A 174 -5.21 -5.88 -17.10
C PRO A 174 -6.21 -5.15 -16.22
N LEU A 175 -5.75 -4.27 -15.32
CA LEU A 175 -6.66 -3.46 -14.49
C LEU A 175 -7.49 -2.51 -15.35
N ARG A 176 -6.90 -1.92 -16.40
CA ARG A 176 -7.62 -1.06 -17.33
C ARG A 176 -8.67 -1.83 -18.15
N MET A 177 -8.33 -3.04 -18.59
CA MET A 177 -9.30 -3.89 -19.31
C MET A 177 -10.50 -4.24 -18.42
N LEU A 178 -10.27 -4.53 -17.13
CA LEU A 178 -11.35 -4.81 -16.18
C LEU A 178 -12.18 -3.56 -15.87
N ASP A 179 -11.56 -2.39 -15.83
CA ASP A 179 -12.24 -1.10 -15.67
C ASP A 179 -13.14 -0.78 -16.87
N ASP A 180 -12.66 -1.02 -18.09
CA ASP A 180 -13.45 -0.85 -19.31
C ASP A 180 -14.68 -1.78 -19.32
N GLU A 181 -14.51 -3.06 -18.97
CA GLU A 181 -15.61 -4.03 -18.84
C GLU A 181 -16.63 -3.62 -17.77
N GLN A 182 -16.16 -3.12 -16.62
CA GLN A 182 -17.03 -2.61 -15.57
C GLN A 182 -17.83 -1.39 -16.04
N SER A 183 -17.20 -0.46 -16.76
CA SER A 183 -17.86 0.73 -17.30
C SER A 183 -18.98 0.39 -18.30
N VAL A 184 -18.84 -0.71 -19.04
CA VAL A 184 -19.90 -1.21 -19.93
C VAL A 184 -21.08 -1.74 -19.10
N GLN A 185 -20.80 -2.47 -18.02
CA GLN A 185 -21.85 -2.96 -17.11
C GLN A 185 -22.54 -1.84 -16.36
N GLU A 186 -21.84 -0.79 -15.94
CA GLU A 186 -22.41 0.41 -15.32
C GLU A 186 -23.43 1.06 -16.24
N LYS A 187 -23.08 1.25 -17.53
CA LYS A 187 -24.00 1.82 -18.54
C LYS A 187 -25.23 0.94 -18.79
N LEU A 188 -25.07 -0.38 -18.75
CA LEU A 188 -26.17 -1.33 -18.96
C LEU A 188 -27.10 -1.42 -17.74
N SER A 189 -26.54 -1.37 -16.53
CA SER A 189 -27.28 -1.47 -15.27
C SER A 189 -27.82 -0.14 -14.77
N ASN A 190 -27.35 0.98 -15.34
CA ASN A 190 -27.66 2.34 -14.93
C ASN A 190 -27.37 2.60 -13.44
N VAL A 191 -26.32 1.94 -12.94
CA VAL A 191 -25.80 2.08 -11.57
C VAL A 191 -24.36 2.56 -11.67
N ASP A 192 -24.07 3.68 -11.03
CA ASP A 192 -22.71 4.18 -10.92
C ASP A 192 -21.92 3.31 -9.94
N LEU A 193 -20.85 2.67 -10.42
CA LEU A 193 -19.92 1.89 -9.61
C LEU A 193 -18.59 2.66 -9.48
N PRO A 194 -17.82 2.43 -8.42
CA PRO A 194 -16.49 3.03 -8.28
C PRO A 194 -15.51 2.42 -9.29
N SER A 195 -14.55 3.22 -9.77
CA SER A 195 -13.50 2.75 -10.70
C SER A 195 -12.82 1.49 -10.18
N TYR A 196 -12.71 0.45 -11.00
CA TYR A 196 -12.23 -0.87 -10.59
C TYR A 196 -10.80 -0.79 -10.02
N GLY A 197 -9.91 -0.09 -10.72
CA GLY A 197 -8.54 0.14 -10.29
C GLY A 197 -8.45 0.88 -8.95
N GLY A 198 -9.34 1.84 -8.70
CA GLY A 198 -9.46 2.53 -7.41
C GLY A 198 -9.86 1.59 -6.28
N VAL A 199 -10.85 0.72 -6.50
CA VAL A 199 -11.25 -0.27 -5.49
C VAL A 199 -10.09 -1.21 -5.17
N VAL A 200 -9.33 -1.68 -6.17
CA VAL A 200 -8.15 -2.54 -5.96
C VAL A 200 -7.08 -1.80 -5.16
N ALA A 201 -6.75 -0.56 -5.54
CA ALA A 201 -5.72 0.25 -4.89
C ALA A 201 -6.04 0.50 -3.41
N HIS A 202 -7.31 0.75 -3.07
CA HIS A 202 -7.74 0.99 -1.69
C HIS A 202 -7.99 -0.28 -0.89
N SER A 203 -8.15 -1.44 -1.51
CA SER A 203 -8.49 -2.67 -0.77
C SER A 203 -7.28 -3.38 -0.19
N TYR A 204 -6.15 -3.39 -0.90
CA TYR A 204 -5.04 -4.30 -0.61
C TYR A 204 -3.78 -3.62 -0.07
N LEU A 205 -3.01 -4.36 0.73
CA LEU A 205 -1.68 -3.98 1.19
C LEU A 205 -0.63 -4.17 0.09
N PRO A 206 0.36 -3.26 -0.05
CA PRO A 206 0.53 -2.03 0.71
C PRO A 206 -0.14 -0.81 0.04
N SER A 207 -0.82 -0.98 -1.10
CA SER A 207 -1.35 0.14 -1.89
C SER A 207 -2.35 1.01 -1.13
N ASN A 208 -3.14 0.40 -0.24
CA ASN A 208 -4.18 1.10 0.50
C ASN A 208 -3.62 2.15 1.46
N TRP A 209 -2.75 1.76 2.39
CA TRP A 209 -2.17 2.69 3.35
C TRP A 209 -1.15 3.61 2.68
N LEU A 210 -0.49 3.18 1.60
CA LEU A 210 0.39 4.06 0.81
C LEU A 210 -0.39 5.17 0.12
N SER A 211 -1.52 4.85 -0.52
CA SER A 211 -2.38 5.86 -1.16
C SER A 211 -3.02 6.79 -0.13
N ALA A 212 -3.48 6.25 1.00
CA ALA A 212 -4.01 7.03 2.11
C ALA A 212 -2.96 7.97 2.72
N LEU A 213 -1.72 7.51 2.92
CA LEU A 213 -0.60 8.36 3.35
C LEU A 213 -0.26 9.44 2.33
N GLY A 214 -0.24 9.09 1.04
CA GLY A 214 0.02 10.05 -0.04
C GLY A 214 -1.04 11.15 -0.06
N LEU A 215 -2.31 10.77 0.06
CA LEU A 215 -3.42 11.71 0.15
C LEU A 215 -3.32 12.59 1.39
N PHE A 216 -2.99 12.03 2.56
CA PHE A 216 -2.72 12.79 3.79
C PHE A 216 -1.59 13.80 3.64
N ALA A 217 -0.46 13.39 3.05
CA ALA A 217 0.66 14.29 2.82
C ALA A 217 0.28 15.42 1.85
N TYR A 218 -0.49 15.09 0.81
CA TYR A 218 -0.96 16.06 -0.17
C TYR A 218 -1.94 17.07 0.46
N THR A 219 -2.97 16.61 1.17
CA THR A 219 -3.96 17.50 1.82
C THR A 219 -3.30 18.39 2.86
N ARG A 220 -2.38 17.85 3.67
CA ARG A 220 -1.63 18.66 4.64
C ARG A 220 -0.75 19.72 3.99
N TYR A 221 -0.13 19.40 2.85
CA TYR A 221 0.67 20.38 2.11
C TYR A 221 -0.22 21.49 1.54
N ASP A 222 -1.34 21.11 0.91
CA ASP A 222 -2.32 22.03 0.32
C ASP A 222 -2.92 22.97 1.39
N GLU A 223 -3.41 22.42 2.51
CA GLU A 223 -3.92 23.18 3.65
C GLU A 223 -2.90 24.18 4.20
N SER A 224 -1.61 23.81 4.24
CA SER A 224 -0.56 24.70 4.75
C SER A 224 -0.28 25.89 3.85
N GLN A 225 -0.41 25.71 2.52
CA GLN A 225 -0.29 26.80 1.55
C GLN A 225 -1.50 27.73 1.63
N ASP A 226 -2.70 27.15 1.68
CA ASP A 226 -3.95 27.89 1.77
C ASP A 226 -4.05 28.71 3.06
N GLN A 227 -3.68 28.14 4.22
CA GLN A 227 -3.64 28.88 5.49
C GLN A 227 -2.70 30.08 5.47
N SER A 228 -1.60 30.02 4.71
CA SER A 228 -0.69 31.16 4.57
C SER A 228 -1.26 32.29 3.71
N THR A 229 -2.27 31.98 2.89
CA THR A 229 -2.86 32.90 1.90
C THR A 229 -4.25 33.38 2.33
N MET A 230 -4.92 32.67 3.25
CA MET A 230 -6.25 33.01 3.74
C MET A 230 -6.22 34.17 4.75
N PHE A 231 -7.11 35.14 4.54
CA PHE A 231 -7.33 36.27 5.43
C PHE A 231 -7.89 35.77 6.77
N ASP A 232 -7.23 36.11 7.88
CA ASP A 232 -7.61 35.71 9.23
C ASP A 232 -8.52 36.77 9.89
N PRO A 233 -9.86 36.61 9.88
CA PRO A 233 -10.76 37.62 10.43
C PRO A 233 -10.57 37.84 11.93
N GLY A 234 -10.07 36.85 12.68
CA GLY A 234 -9.83 36.99 14.13
C GLY A 234 -8.64 37.88 14.47
N LYS A 235 -7.69 38.04 13.54
CA LYS A 235 -6.57 38.99 13.66
C LYS A 235 -6.90 40.38 13.14
N HIS A 236 -7.83 40.47 12.20
CA HIS A 236 -8.15 41.72 11.51
C HIS A 236 -9.41 42.42 12.03
N PHE A 237 -10.31 41.69 12.68
CA PHE A 237 -11.52 42.25 13.27
C PHE A 237 -11.52 41.99 14.77
N THR A 238 -11.51 43.06 15.55
CA THR A 238 -11.73 43.00 17.00
C THR A 238 -13.17 43.42 17.28
N TYR A 239 -13.88 42.61 18.06
CA TYR A 239 -15.23 42.96 18.50
C TYR A 239 -15.18 44.21 19.39
N VAL A 240 -15.91 45.25 18.99
CA VAL A 240 -16.12 46.46 19.81
C VAL A 240 -17.57 46.42 20.30
N PRO A 241 -17.82 46.23 21.60
CA PRO A 241 -19.18 46.26 22.14
C PRO A 241 -19.80 47.66 21.99
N PRO A 242 -21.13 47.76 21.82
CA PRO A 242 -21.84 49.04 21.76
C PRO A 242 -21.67 49.83 23.07
N ALA A 243 -21.63 51.16 22.97
CA ALA A 243 -21.41 52.05 24.12
C ALA A 243 -22.58 52.14 25.11
N ASP A 244 -23.77 51.60 24.75
CA ASP A 244 -25.02 51.84 25.47
C ASP A 244 -25.63 50.57 26.11
N ILE A 245 -24.81 49.77 26.80
CA ILE A 245 -25.30 48.72 27.73
C ILE A 245 -24.80 48.99 29.14
#